data_AF-A0A2V8NCL1-F1
#
_entry.id   AF-A0A2V8NCL1-F1
#
_cell.length_a   1.000
_cell.length_b   1.000
_cell.length_c   1.000
_cell.angle_alpha   90.00
_cell.angle_beta   90.00
_cell.angle_gamma   90.00
#
_symmetry.space_group_name_H-M   'P 1'
#
loop_
_entity.id
_entity.type
_entity.pdbx_description
1 polymer ?
#
loop_
_entity_poly.entity_id
_entity_poly.type
_entity_poly.pdbx_seq_one_letter_code
_entity_poly.pdbx_strand_id
1 'polypeptide(L)'
;MSLHETPEDDEEARSFWRRMYALSVFSLIDGVTYRMMFQAYIARHRSDVLFTPDELIRLENYYDFDEDREAVKTFSQTQMLEDLEFAFNAFARVHCSDYILPIHDNNWALIKEIAWMRNVLQFPREAGAVEVYEENIDSLVYGLLWLVERMVDLIEDSKASLLEKLDELDTDEDEIVM
;
A
#
# COMPACT_ATOMS: atom_id res chain seq x y z
N MET A 1 46.42 1.77 16.72
CA MET A 1 45.21 2.60 16.76
C MET A 1 45.23 3.42 15.48
N SER A 2 44.62 2.87 14.43
CA SER A 2 44.66 3.43 13.08
C SER A 2 43.69 4.60 13.00
N LEU A 3 44.22 5.81 12.75
CA LEU A 3 43.45 7.01 12.45
C LEU A 3 43.11 6.97 10.96
N HIS A 4 42.01 6.30 10.58
CA HIS A 4 41.26 6.45 9.31
C HIS A 4 40.26 5.29 9.19
N GLU A 5 39.28 5.22 10.08
CA GLU A 5 38.00 4.59 9.73
C GLU A 5 37.06 5.76 9.47
N THR A 6 36.66 5.95 8.22
CA THR A 6 35.53 6.84 7.92
C THR A 6 34.27 6.16 8.47
N PRO A 7 33.20 6.89 8.81
CA PRO A 7 31.91 6.28 9.19
C PRO A 7 31.37 5.30 8.14
N GLU A 8 31.89 5.39 6.91
CA GLU A 8 31.62 4.50 5.81
C GLU A 8 32.23 3.10 5.99
N ASP A 9 33.29 2.90 6.79
CA ASP A 9 33.95 1.59 6.97
C ASP A 9 33.30 0.69 8.03
N ASP A 10 32.35 1.23 8.80
CA ASP A 10 31.64 0.49 9.84
C ASP A 10 30.50 -0.34 9.25
N GLU A 11 30.74 -1.64 9.06
CA GLU A 11 29.74 -2.59 8.55
C GLU A 11 28.50 -2.66 9.46
N GLU A 12 28.64 -2.45 10.77
CA GLU A 12 27.49 -2.43 11.68
C GLU A 12 26.62 -1.20 11.41
N ALA A 13 27.23 -0.04 11.17
CA ALA A 13 26.53 1.17 10.79
C ALA A 13 25.82 1.03 9.43
N ARG A 14 26.49 0.45 8.42
CA ARG A 14 25.88 0.19 7.10
C ARG A 14 24.67 -0.75 7.23
N SER A 15 24.82 -1.85 7.96
CA SER A 15 23.73 -2.80 8.22
C SER A 15 22.56 -2.18 8.98
N PHE A 16 22.84 -1.32 9.97
CA PHE A 16 21.81 -0.54 10.65
C PHE A 16 21.01 0.34 9.67
N TRP A 17 21.68 1.13 8.83
CA TRP A 17 20.98 2.03 7.90
C TRP A 17 20.20 1.30 6.82
N ARG A 18 20.71 0.18 6.31
CA ARG A 18 19.97 -0.69 5.36
C ARG A 18 18.66 -1.20 5.96
N ARG A 19 18.70 -1.67 7.22
CA ARG A 19 17.49 -2.09 7.95
C ARG A 19 16.51 -0.93 8.17
N MET A 20 17.01 0.23 8.58
CA MET A 20 16.16 1.41 8.80
C MET A 20 15.48 1.86 7.50
N TYR A 21 16.19 1.79 6.37
CA TYR A 21 15.61 2.05 5.06
C TYR A 21 14.50 1.06 4.73
N ALA A 22 14.75 -0.25 4.86
CA ALA A 22 13.74 -1.29 4.63
C ALA A 22 12.48 -1.08 5.49
N LEU A 23 12.65 -0.84 6.79
CA LEU A 23 11.54 -0.56 7.72
C LEU A 23 10.75 0.69 7.32
N SER A 24 11.42 1.71 6.81
CA SER A 24 10.77 2.94 6.33
C SER A 24 9.94 2.67 5.07
N VAL A 25 10.45 1.88 4.13
CA VAL A 25 9.72 1.46 2.93
C VAL A 25 8.48 0.65 3.32
N PHE A 26 8.61 -0.32 4.24
CA PHE A 26 7.46 -1.10 4.71
C PHE A 26 6.41 -0.21 5.38
N SER A 27 6.85 0.72 6.23
CA SER A 27 5.95 1.66 6.91
C SER A 27 5.22 2.57 5.93
N LEU A 28 5.86 2.95 4.82
CA LEU A 28 5.24 3.74 3.76
C LEU A 28 4.18 2.91 3.01
N ILE A 29 4.47 1.67 2.63
CA ILE A 29 3.50 0.78 1.99
C ILE A 29 2.29 0.56 2.92
N ASP A 30 2.54 0.26 4.19
CA ASP A 30 1.50 0.06 5.21
C ASP A 30 0.66 1.34 5.38
N GLY A 31 1.30 2.52 5.44
CA GLY A 31 0.63 3.81 5.61
C GLY A 31 -0.24 4.20 4.41
N VAL A 32 0.24 3.99 3.19
CA VAL A 32 -0.53 4.22 1.95
C VAL A 32 -1.73 3.28 1.90
N THR A 33 -1.50 1.99 2.13
CA THR A 33 -2.55 0.96 2.14
C THR A 33 -3.61 1.29 3.18
N TYR A 34 -3.19 1.61 4.41
CA TYR A 34 -4.07 2.04 5.48
C TYR A 34 -4.89 3.27 5.09
N ARG A 35 -4.27 4.27 4.45
CA ARG A 35 -4.98 5.50 4.06
C ARG A 35 -6.05 5.24 3.00
N MET A 36 -5.76 4.38 2.03
CA MET A 36 -6.72 3.98 0.98
C MET A 36 -7.87 3.16 1.58
N MET A 37 -7.57 2.18 2.42
CA MET A 37 -8.55 1.41 3.18
C MET A 37 -9.48 2.30 4.00
N PHE A 38 -8.95 3.39 4.57
CA PHE A 38 -9.72 4.29 5.41
C PHE A 38 -10.74 5.09 4.59
N GLN A 39 -10.35 5.50 3.38
CA GLN A 39 -11.28 6.15 2.45
C GLN A 39 -12.41 5.19 2.05
N ALA A 40 -12.09 3.93 1.75
CA ALA A 40 -13.08 2.89 1.49
C ALA A 40 -14.02 2.67 2.69
N TYR A 41 -13.47 2.59 3.89
CA TYR A 41 -14.26 2.46 5.11
C TYR A 41 -15.21 3.64 5.31
N ILE A 42 -14.77 4.89 5.16
CA ILE A 42 -15.65 6.06 5.26
C ILE A 42 -16.75 6.02 4.19
N ALA A 43 -16.38 5.64 2.97
CA ALA A 43 -17.27 5.61 1.83
C ALA A 43 -18.31 4.48 1.87
N ARG A 44 -18.22 3.52 2.78
CA ARG A 44 -19.15 2.37 2.89
C ARG A 44 -20.63 2.75 3.05
N HIS A 45 -20.90 3.96 3.54
CA HIS A 45 -22.25 4.50 3.73
C HIS A 45 -22.74 5.35 2.56
N ARG A 46 -21.92 5.57 1.53
CA ARG A 46 -22.31 6.33 0.34
C ARG A 46 -23.19 5.46 -0.55
N SER A 47 -24.21 6.07 -1.15
CA SER A 47 -25.15 5.37 -2.03
C SER A 47 -24.58 4.98 -3.38
N ASP A 48 -23.49 5.62 -3.80
CA ASP A 48 -22.83 5.44 -5.10
C ASP A 48 -21.66 4.44 -5.07
N VAL A 49 -21.37 3.86 -3.91
CA VAL A 49 -20.29 2.87 -3.73
C VAL A 49 -20.88 1.58 -3.16
N LEU A 50 -20.73 0.48 -3.89
CA LEU A 50 -21.20 -0.83 -3.47
C LEU A 50 -20.02 -1.69 -3.04
N PHE A 51 -20.07 -2.16 -1.79
CA PHE A 51 -19.17 -3.18 -1.26
C PHE A 51 -19.96 -4.46 -1.02
N THR A 52 -19.33 -5.61 -1.29
CA THR A 52 -19.89 -6.91 -0.91
C THR A 52 -19.89 -7.08 0.61
N PRO A 53 -20.70 -8.00 1.17
CA PRO A 53 -20.68 -8.30 2.60
C PRO A 53 -19.28 -8.66 3.12
N ASP A 54 -18.50 -9.41 2.33
CA ASP A 54 -17.14 -9.82 2.71
C ASP A 54 -16.17 -8.62 2.73
N GLU A 55 -16.29 -7.70 1.77
CA GLU A 55 -15.51 -6.46 1.73
C GLU A 55 -15.85 -5.55 2.92
N LEU A 56 -17.12 -5.47 3.32
CA LEU A 56 -17.55 -4.70 4.49
C LEU A 56 -16.98 -5.30 5.78
N ILE A 57 -17.10 -6.62 5.97
CA ILE A 57 -16.51 -7.33 7.11
C ILE A 57 -14.99 -7.11 7.15
N ARG A 58 -14.31 -7.16 5.99
CA ARG A 58 -12.87 -6.87 5.89
C ARG A 58 -12.55 -5.45 6.37
N LEU A 59 -13.29 -4.45 5.90
CA LEU A 59 -13.10 -3.06 6.31
C LEU A 59 -13.39 -2.86 7.81
N GLU A 60 -14.45 -3.45 8.34
CA GLU A 60 -14.79 -3.41 9.76
C GLU A 60 -13.70 -4.05 10.63
N ASN A 61 -13.24 -5.25 10.28
CA ASN A 61 -12.15 -5.93 10.98
C ASN A 61 -10.82 -5.16 10.89
N TYR A 62 -10.59 -4.43 9.79
CA TYR A 62 -9.37 -3.66 9.60
C TYR A 62 -9.31 -2.43 10.53
N TYR A 63 -10.48 -1.90 10.92
CA TYR A 63 -10.66 -0.73 11.78
C TYR A 63 -11.39 -1.06 13.07
N ASP A 64 -11.40 -2.31 13.53
CA ASP A 64 -12.12 -2.69 14.77
C ASP A 64 -11.60 -1.80 15.91
N PHE A 65 -12.41 -0.80 16.29
CA PHE A 65 -12.09 0.24 17.26
C PHE A 65 -12.45 -0.22 18.68
N ASP A 66 -12.81 -1.48 18.88
CA ASP A 66 -13.04 -2.05 20.20
C ASP A 66 -11.74 -1.95 21.02
N GLU A 67 -11.75 -1.04 22.01
CA GLU A 67 -10.63 -0.73 22.91
C GLU A 67 -10.07 -1.95 23.67
N ASP A 68 -10.82 -3.05 23.71
CA ASP A 68 -10.46 -4.30 24.39
C ASP A 68 -9.77 -5.34 23.48
N ARG A 69 -9.78 -5.10 22.17
CA ARG A 69 -9.06 -5.91 21.20
C ARG A 69 -7.89 -5.08 20.70
N GLU A 70 -6.76 -5.18 21.41
CA GLU A 70 -5.48 -4.89 20.78
C GLU A 70 -5.53 -5.55 19.41
N ALA A 71 -5.49 -4.76 18.34
CA ALA A 71 -5.58 -5.25 16.98
C ALA A 71 -4.39 -6.20 16.77
N VAL A 72 -4.59 -7.49 17.06
CA VAL A 72 -3.66 -8.57 16.75
C VAL A 72 -3.79 -8.77 15.25
N LYS A 73 -3.39 -7.76 14.47
CA LYS A 73 -3.16 -7.93 13.06
C LYS A 73 -1.99 -8.89 12.95
N THR A 74 -2.28 -10.13 12.60
CA THR A 74 -1.27 -11.05 12.09
C THR A 74 -0.77 -10.47 10.78
N PHE A 75 0.32 -9.71 10.86
CA PHE A 75 1.01 -9.12 9.72
C PHE A 75 1.73 -10.22 8.93
N SER A 76 1.00 -10.93 8.09
CA SER A 76 1.56 -11.94 7.18
C SER A 76 1.86 -11.35 5.80
N GLN A 77 2.79 -11.97 5.08
CA GLN A 77 3.08 -11.63 3.68
C GLN A 77 1.81 -11.66 2.82
N THR A 78 1.02 -12.73 2.94
CA THR A 78 -0.24 -12.89 2.19
C THR A 78 -1.22 -11.76 2.51
N GLN A 79 -1.38 -11.44 3.80
CA GLN A 79 -2.27 -10.35 4.22
C GLN A 79 -1.86 -9.01 3.63
N MET A 80 -0.57 -8.68 3.61
CA MET A 80 -0.07 -7.43 3.02
C MET A 80 -0.42 -7.33 1.52
N LEU A 81 -0.22 -8.40 0.76
CA LEU A 81 -0.49 -8.40 -0.68
C LEU A 81 -1.99 -8.25 -0.97
N GLU A 82 -2.82 -9.00 -0.23
CA GLU A 82 -4.27 -8.90 -0.35
C GLU A 82 -4.80 -7.53 0.10
N ASP A 83 -4.23 -6.95 1.16
CA ASP A 83 -4.61 -5.62 1.64
C ASP A 83 -4.25 -4.55 0.61
N LEU A 84 -3.08 -4.66 -0.02
CA LEU A 84 -2.64 -3.73 -1.06
C LEU A 84 -3.58 -3.79 -2.28
N GLU A 85 -3.87 -4.99 -2.78
CA GLU A 85 -4.78 -5.20 -3.90
C GLU A 85 -6.18 -4.64 -3.59
N PHE A 86 -6.74 -5.04 -2.44
CA PHE A 86 -8.05 -4.58 -2.03
C PHE A 86 -8.09 -3.06 -1.83
N ALA A 87 -7.07 -2.46 -1.22
CA ALA A 87 -7.01 -1.03 -0.97
C ALA A 87 -7.02 -0.20 -2.27
N PHE A 88 -6.24 -0.60 -3.28
CA PHE A 88 -6.22 0.08 -4.58
C PHE A 88 -7.58 -0.01 -5.29
N ASN A 89 -8.15 -1.21 -5.37
CA ASN A 89 -9.41 -1.43 -6.07
C ASN A 89 -10.59 -0.77 -5.35
N ALA A 90 -10.60 -0.80 -4.01
CA ALA A 90 -11.60 -0.11 -3.20
C ALA A 90 -11.49 1.40 -3.34
N PHE A 91 -10.26 1.95 -3.36
CA PHE A 91 -10.05 3.38 -3.58
C PHE A 91 -10.54 3.82 -4.97
N ALA A 92 -10.19 3.08 -6.03
CA ALA A 92 -10.68 3.34 -7.39
C ALA A 92 -12.21 3.44 -7.41
N ARG A 93 -12.89 2.44 -6.83
CA ARG A 93 -14.36 2.39 -6.74
C ARG A 93 -14.95 3.59 -6.01
N VAL A 94 -14.35 4.00 -4.90
CA VAL A 94 -14.78 5.18 -4.11
C VAL A 94 -14.67 6.48 -4.90
N HIS A 95 -13.71 6.54 -5.81
CA HIS A 95 -13.42 7.67 -6.66
C HIS A 95 -13.92 7.48 -8.09
N CYS A 96 -14.89 6.57 -8.30
CA CYS A 96 -15.57 6.35 -9.57
C CYS A 96 -14.66 5.90 -10.72
N SER A 97 -13.48 5.36 -10.41
CA SER A 97 -12.50 4.89 -11.37
C SER A 97 -12.60 3.38 -11.55
N ASP A 98 -12.35 2.94 -12.78
CA ASP A 98 -12.29 1.52 -13.17
C ASP A 98 -10.87 0.95 -13.05
N TYR A 99 -9.95 1.70 -12.43
CA TYR A 99 -8.59 1.26 -12.21
C TYR A 99 -8.55 -0.05 -11.42
N ILE A 100 -7.83 -1.03 -11.97
CA ILE A 100 -7.51 -2.29 -11.31
C ILE A 100 -6.01 -2.39 -11.17
N LEU A 101 -5.55 -2.69 -9.95
CA LEU A 101 -4.12 -2.88 -9.69
C LEU A 101 -3.58 -4.04 -10.56
N PRO A 102 -2.52 -3.84 -11.37
CA PRO A 102 -2.01 -4.86 -12.28
C PRO A 102 -1.16 -5.91 -11.55
N ILE A 103 -1.81 -6.82 -10.81
CA ILE A 103 -1.17 -7.88 -10.01
C ILE A 103 -0.53 -9.02 -10.83
N HIS A 104 -0.65 -8.97 -12.16
CA HIS A 104 -0.04 -9.96 -13.08
C HIS A 104 1.15 -9.40 -13.85
N ASP A 105 1.54 -8.14 -13.60
CA ASP A 105 2.73 -7.55 -14.20
C ASP A 105 4.01 -8.16 -13.62
N ASN A 106 5.10 -8.13 -14.41
CA ASN A 106 6.42 -8.60 -14.01
C ASN A 106 6.91 -7.91 -12.73
N ASN A 107 6.51 -6.66 -12.52
CA ASN A 107 6.85 -5.88 -11.34
C ASN A 107 6.14 -6.36 -10.07
N TRP A 108 5.04 -7.11 -10.16
CA TRP A 108 4.38 -7.68 -8.98
C TRP A 108 5.25 -8.71 -8.24
N ALA A 109 6.21 -9.33 -8.95
CA ALA A 109 7.20 -10.19 -8.32
C ALA A 109 8.08 -9.42 -7.31
N LEU A 110 8.42 -8.16 -7.59
CA LEU A 110 9.18 -7.29 -6.69
C LEU A 110 8.39 -7.01 -5.40
N ILE A 111 7.08 -6.78 -5.53
CA ILE A 111 6.21 -6.54 -4.37
C ILE A 111 6.06 -7.79 -3.51
N LYS A 112 6.01 -8.97 -4.12
CA LYS A 112 6.04 -10.24 -3.38
C LYS A 112 7.34 -10.42 -2.59
N GLU A 113 8.47 -10.04 -3.17
CA GLU A 113 9.79 -10.05 -2.52
C GLU A 113 9.83 -9.09 -1.33
N ILE A 114 9.35 -7.85 -1.52
CA ILE A 114 9.24 -6.86 -0.44
C ILE A 114 8.34 -7.35 0.69
N ALA A 115 7.19 -7.95 0.37
CA ALA A 115 6.29 -8.50 1.38
C ALA A 115 6.93 -9.67 2.14
N TRP A 116 7.73 -10.50 1.47
CA TRP A 116 8.52 -11.54 2.11
C TRP A 116 9.58 -10.95 3.04
N MET A 117 10.36 -9.97 2.57
CA MET A 117 11.39 -9.29 3.38
C MET A 117 10.79 -8.64 4.62
N ARG A 118 9.64 -7.96 4.48
CA ARG A 118 8.89 -7.37 5.60
C ARG A 118 8.53 -8.43 6.64
N ASN A 119 7.97 -9.56 6.21
CA ASN A 119 7.57 -10.64 7.10
C ASN A 119 8.78 -11.22 7.87
N VAL A 120 9.93 -11.37 7.19
CA VAL A 120 11.16 -11.87 7.82
C VAL A 120 11.74 -10.85 8.81
N LEU A 121 11.77 -9.56 8.47
CA LEU A 121 12.36 -8.50 9.29
C LEU A 121 11.51 -8.10 10.50
N GLN A 122 10.17 -8.12 10.37
CA GLN A 122 9.26 -7.79 11.48
C GLN A 122 9.10 -8.96 12.45
N PHE A 123 9.21 -10.20 11.98
CA PHE A 123 9.08 -11.41 12.78
C PHE A 123 10.27 -12.36 12.58
N PRO A 124 11.48 -11.94 13.00
CA PRO A 124 12.68 -12.73 12.79
C PRO A 124 12.58 -14.05 13.56
N ARG A 125 12.63 -15.16 12.82
CA ARG A 125 12.60 -16.52 13.41
C ARG A 125 13.96 -16.98 13.90
N GLU A 126 15.03 -16.34 13.42
CA GLU A 126 16.42 -16.64 13.73
C GLU A 126 17.22 -15.34 13.85
N ALA A 127 18.31 -15.32 14.62
CA ALA A 127 19.09 -14.10 14.89
C ALA A 127 19.72 -13.49 13.62
N GLY A 128 20.03 -14.31 12.61
CA GLY A 128 20.54 -13.87 11.30
C GLY A 128 19.46 -13.41 10.31
N ALA A 129 18.17 -13.57 10.64
CA ALA A 129 17.07 -13.22 9.76
C ALA A 129 16.87 -11.70 9.60
N VAL A 130 17.69 -10.87 10.28
CA VAL A 130 17.55 -9.41 10.27
C VAL A 130 18.52 -8.74 9.28
N GLU A 131 19.33 -9.50 8.55
CA GLU A 131 20.27 -8.92 7.59
C GLU A 131 19.56 -8.39 6.34
N VAL A 132 19.93 -7.17 5.94
CA VAL A 132 19.50 -6.53 4.68
C VAL A 132 20.76 -6.27 3.88
N TYR A 133 20.88 -6.97 2.75
CA TYR A 133 22.00 -6.83 1.83
C TYR A 133 21.78 -5.66 0.87
N GLU A 134 22.85 -5.22 0.23
CA GLU A 134 22.79 -4.12 -0.74
C GLU A 134 21.86 -4.42 -1.92
N GLU A 135 21.85 -5.66 -2.41
CA GLU A 135 20.91 -6.12 -3.44
C GLU A 135 19.44 -5.98 -3.02
N ASN A 136 19.13 -6.08 -1.72
CA ASN A 136 17.77 -5.88 -1.23
C ASN A 136 17.36 -4.39 -1.29
N ILE A 137 18.32 -3.47 -1.21
CA ILE A 137 18.04 -2.03 -1.30
C ILE A 137 17.55 -1.69 -2.71
N ASP A 138 18.14 -2.25 -3.75
CA ASP A 138 17.68 -2.06 -5.12
C ASP A 138 16.25 -2.58 -5.29
N SER A 139 15.94 -3.78 -4.81
CA SER A 139 14.56 -4.31 -4.82
C SER A 139 13.57 -3.39 -4.10
N LEU A 140 13.96 -2.84 -2.94
CA LEU A 140 13.14 -1.90 -2.17
C LEU A 140 12.92 -0.58 -2.92
N VAL A 141 13.95 -0.04 -3.57
CA VAL A 141 13.87 1.18 -4.38
C VAL A 141 12.93 0.95 -5.57
N TYR A 142 13.13 -0.13 -6.32
CA TYR A 142 12.30 -0.44 -7.49
C TYR A 142 10.85 -0.72 -7.12
N GLY A 143 10.60 -1.46 -6.04
CA GLY A 143 9.22 -1.69 -5.58
C GLY A 143 8.56 -0.43 -5.01
N LEU A 144 9.33 0.48 -4.39
CA LEU A 144 8.81 1.78 -3.99
C LEU A 144 8.45 2.64 -5.21
N LEU A 145 9.31 2.69 -6.22
CA LEU A 145 9.04 3.40 -7.47
C LEU A 145 7.78 2.85 -8.13
N TRP A 146 7.67 1.52 -8.21
CA TRP A 146 6.47 0.87 -8.72
C TRP A 146 5.21 1.28 -7.93
N LEU A 147 5.27 1.30 -6.59
CA LEU A 147 4.12 1.72 -5.78
C LEU A 147 3.71 3.16 -6.11
N VAL A 148 4.69 4.07 -6.20
CA VAL A 148 4.44 5.47 -6.55
C VAL A 148 3.83 5.60 -7.94
N GLU A 149 4.35 4.88 -8.94
CA GLU A 149 3.79 4.86 -10.29
C GLU A 149 2.33 4.38 -10.28
N ARG A 150 2.02 3.28 -9.59
CA ARG A 150 0.63 2.79 -9.50
C ARG A 150 -0.28 3.78 -8.78
N MET A 151 0.20 4.48 -7.76
CA MET A 151 -0.56 5.55 -7.11
C MET A 151 -0.84 6.71 -8.06
N VAL A 152 0.13 7.11 -8.88
CA VAL A 152 -0.05 8.15 -9.89
C VAL A 152 -1.10 7.70 -10.92
N ASP A 153 -0.95 6.50 -11.47
CA ASP A 153 -1.91 5.95 -12.45
C ASP A 153 -3.33 5.94 -11.88
N LEU A 154 -3.50 5.48 -10.63
CA LEU A 154 -4.79 5.44 -9.93
C LEU A 154 -5.41 6.84 -9.77
N ILE A 155 -4.60 7.84 -9.37
CA ILE A 155 -5.07 9.20 -9.16
C ILE A 155 -5.45 9.86 -10.49
N GLU A 156 -4.66 9.63 -11.55
CA GLU A 156 -4.93 10.16 -12.88
C GLU A 156 -6.22 9.56 -13.45
N ASP A 157 -6.42 8.24 -13.32
CA ASP A 157 -7.64 7.56 -13.74
C ASP A 157 -8.86 8.05 -12.94
N SER A 158 -8.74 8.11 -11.61
CA SER A 158 -9.78 8.66 -10.72
C SER A 158 -10.16 10.10 -11.08
N LYS A 159 -9.18 10.92 -11.44
CA LYS A 159 -9.42 12.30 -11.88
C LYS A 159 -10.16 12.33 -13.22
N ALA A 160 -9.77 11.50 -14.17
CA ALA A 160 -10.41 11.42 -15.48
C ALA A 160 -11.88 11.01 -15.34
N SER A 161 -12.16 9.94 -14.58
CA SER A 161 -13.53 9.48 -14.35
C SER A 161 -14.39 10.49 -13.61
N LEU A 162 -13.82 11.25 -12.67
CA LEU A 162 -14.54 12.34 -12.00
C LEU A 162 -14.91 13.47 -12.94
N LEU A 163 -14.03 13.84 -13.88
CA LEU A 163 -14.30 14.89 -14.86
C LEU A 163 -15.42 14.45 -15.83
N GLU A 164 -15.37 13.21 -16.31
CA GLU A 164 -16.42 12.66 -17.18
C GLU A 164 -17.79 12.68 -16.49
N LYS A 165 -17.86 12.27 -15.21
CA LYS A 165 -19.11 12.34 -14.44
C LYS A 165 -19.63 13.76 -14.20
N LEU A 166 -18.73 14.75 -14.10
CA LEU A 166 -19.15 16.14 -13.96
C LEU A 166 -19.72 16.67 -15.28
N ASP A 167 -19.10 16.34 -16.41
CA ASP A 167 -19.58 16.71 -17.73
C ASP A 167 -20.97 16.08 -18.04
N GLU A 168 -21.20 14.84 -17.61
CA GLU A 168 -22.51 14.17 -17.72
C GLU A 168 -23.60 14.89 -16.92
N LEU A 169 -23.30 15.35 -15.70
CA LEU A 169 -24.26 16.08 -14.87
C LEU A 169 -24.62 17.46 -15.45
N ASP A 170 -23.63 18.17 -16.00
CA ASP A 170 -23.84 19.46 -16.64
C ASP A 170 -24.70 19.33 -17.92
N THR A 171 -24.56 18.22 -18.65
CA THR A 171 -25.39 17.95 -19.84
C THR A 171 -26.82 17.52 -19.50
N ASP A 172 -27.02 16.74 -18.43
CA ASP A 172 -28.35 16.37 -17.94
C ASP A 172 -29.14 17.58 -17.41
N GLU A 173 -28.48 18.55 -16.76
CA GLU A 173 -29.14 19.79 -16.32
C GLU A 173 -29.61 20.67 -17.49
N ASP A 174 -28.83 20.73 -18.59
CA ASP A 174 -29.17 21.49 -19.78
C ASP A 174 -30.34 20.86 -20.59
N GLU A 175 -30.49 19.52 -20.57
CA GLU A 175 -31.63 18.84 -21.22
C GLU A 175 -32.95 18.98 -20.46
N ILE A 176 -32.92 19.14 -19.13
CA ILE A 176 -34.14 19.29 -18.29
C ILE A 176 -34.76 20.69 -18.43
N VAL A 177 -33.99 21.68 -18.89
CA VAL A 177 -34.43 23.09 -19.02
C VAL A 177 -34.96 23.44 -20.43
N MET A 178 -34.92 22.49 -21.39
CA MET A 178 -35.56 22.62 -22.72
C MET A 178 -36.96 22.00 -22.80
#